data_AF-A0AAD9UX12-F1
#
_entry.id   AF-A0AAD9UX12-F1
#
_cell.length_a   1.000
_cell.length_b   1.000
_cell.length_c   1.000
_cell.angle_alpha   90.00
_cell.angle_beta   90.00
_cell.angle_gamma   90.00
#
_symmetry.space_group_name_H-M   'P 1'
#
loop_
_entity.id
_entity.type
_entity.pdbx_description
1 polymer ?
#
loop_
_entity_poly.entity_id
_entity_poly.type
_entity_poly.pdbx_seq_one_letter_code
_entity_poly.pdbx_strand_id
1 'polypeptide(L)'
;MAAKREKKMTRSFAANIVELEACAEKADVRYDKSRVIRFKCTLQNTILDVLRSKGWTEVKEESEWDFYWCDVGWMREFFDHTYMEEHVKICHFRNHYELTRKNLMAKNLKRLKKQLEREYGKHEAAKYP
;
A
#
# COMPACT_ATOMS: atom_id res chain seq x y z
N MET A 1 -11.75 -39.89 -15.82
CA MET A 1 -11.03 -39.79 -14.52
C MET A 1 -10.36 -38.43 -14.46
N ALA A 2 -11.12 -37.40 -14.10
CA ALA A 2 -10.65 -36.02 -13.99
C ALA A 2 -10.46 -35.71 -12.51
N ALA A 3 -9.22 -35.59 -12.05
CA ALA A 3 -8.95 -35.13 -10.70
C ALA A 3 -7.55 -34.52 -10.55
N LYS A 4 -7.56 -33.29 -10.00
CA LYS A 4 -6.49 -32.65 -9.22
C LYS A 4 -5.20 -32.27 -9.95
N ARG A 5 -5.14 -31.01 -10.40
CA ARG A 5 -3.91 -30.21 -10.30
C ARG A 5 -4.16 -28.70 -10.51
N GLU A 6 -5.13 -28.15 -9.77
CA GLU A 6 -5.16 -26.71 -9.49
C GLU A 6 -4.76 -26.50 -8.03
N LYS A 7 -4.10 -25.37 -7.73
CA LYS A 7 -3.47 -25.00 -6.46
C LYS A 7 -2.04 -25.51 -6.28
N LYS A 8 -1.13 -24.94 -7.07
CA LYS A 8 0.23 -24.71 -6.57
C LYS A 8 0.62 -23.25 -6.80
N MET A 9 -0.23 -22.33 -6.36
CA MET A 9 0.15 -20.95 -6.07
C MET A 9 1.19 -21.03 -4.95
N THR A 10 2.38 -20.48 -5.17
CA THR A 10 3.55 -20.75 -4.34
C THR A 10 3.34 -20.33 -2.89
N ARG A 11 3.83 -21.18 -1.97
CA ARG A 11 3.71 -21.02 -0.52
C ARG A 11 4.14 -19.64 0.00
N SER A 12 5.04 -18.92 -0.69
CA SER A 12 5.46 -17.57 -0.29
C SER A 12 4.47 -16.47 -0.69
N PHE A 13 3.78 -16.59 -1.82
CA PHE A 13 2.74 -15.62 -2.21
C PHE A 13 1.47 -15.81 -1.39
N ALA A 14 1.09 -17.07 -1.14
CA ALA A 14 -0.02 -17.38 -0.25
C ALA A 14 0.26 -16.95 1.20
N ALA A 15 1.49 -17.15 1.72
CA ALA A 15 1.86 -16.65 3.04
C ALA A 15 1.75 -15.12 3.15
N ASN A 16 2.22 -14.38 2.14
CA ASN A 16 2.12 -12.92 2.13
C ASN A 16 0.67 -12.41 2.01
N ILE A 17 -0.20 -13.10 1.26
CA ILE A 17 -1.62 -12.75 1.13
C ILE A 17 -2.36 -13.02 2.44
N VAL A 18 -2.11 -14.15 3.09
CA VAL A 18 -2.73 -14.50 4.37
C VAL A 18 -2.23 -13.58 5.49
N GLU A 19 -0.96 -13.16 5.47
CA GLU A 19 -0.43 -12.12 6.38
C GLU A 19 -1.06 -10.74 6.12
N LEU A 20 -1.34 -10.38 4.86
CA LEU A 20 -2.06 -9.16 4.51
C LEU A 20 -3.52 -9.19 4.98
N GLU A 21 -4.21 -10.31 4.82
CA GLU A 21 -5.59 -10.51 5.30
C GLU A 21 -5.67 -10.48 6.83
N ALA A 22 -4.72 -11.13 7.52
CA ALA A 22 -4.62 -11.10 8.98
C ALA A 22 -4.22 -9.72 9.54
N CYS A 23 -3.49 -8.90 8.77
CA CYS A 23 -3.18 -7.51 9.13
C CYS A 23 -4.41 -6.60 8.96
N ALA A 24 -5.23 -6.83 7.92
CA ALA A 24 -6.49 -6.10 7.70
C ALA A 24 -7.51 -6.37 8.82
N GLU A 25 -7.62 -7.60 9.29
CA GLU A 25 -8.55 -7.97 10.39
C GLU A 25 -8.10 -7.41 11.75
N LYS A 26 -6.80 -7.19 11.96
CA LYS A 26 -6.26 -6.51 13.16
C LYS A 26 -6.32 -4.98 13.08
N ALA A 27 -6.54 -4.40 11.90
CA ALA A 27 -6.65 -2.95 11.72
C ALA A 27 -8.02 -2.38 12.13
N ASP A 28 -9.01 -3.22 12.44
CA ASP A 28 -10.33 -2.82 12.93
C ASP A 28 -10.35 -2.53 14.45
N VAL A 29 -9.20 -2.64 15.11
CA VAL A 29 -9.06 -2.34 16.54
C VAL A 29 -9.14 -0.82 16.75
N ARG A 30 -10.36 -0.31 16.94
CA ARG A 30 -10.73 1.05 17.40
C ARG A 30 -10.97 2.14 16.34
N TYR A 31 -11.63 1.86 15.21
CA TYR A 31 -12.23 2.97 14.42
C TYR A 31 -13.48 3.50 15.12
N ASP A 32 -13.29 4.47 16.03
CA ASP A 32 -14.40 5.21 16.63
C ASP A 32 -15.04 6.10 15.56
N LYS A 33 -16.17 5.63 15.02
CA LYS A 33 -16.96 6.36 14.00
C LYS A 33 -17.45 7.72 14.47
N SER A 34 -17.43 8.00 15.78
CA SER A 34 -17.87 9.28 16.34
C SER A 34 -16.77 10.35 16.38
N ARG A 35 -15.49 9.93 16.26
CA ARG A 35 -14.35 10.86 16.30
C ARG A 35 -14.17 11.57 14.96
N VAL A 36 -14.08 12.90 15.00
CA VAL A 36 -13.72 13.70 13.83
C VAL A 36 -12.25 13.48 13.50
N ILE A 37 -11.96 13.06 12.28
CA ILE A 37 -10.59 12.81 11.80
C ILE A 37 -9.87 14.16 11.62
N ARG A 38 -8.67 14.25 12.22
CA ARG A 38 -7.76 15.38 12.02
C ARG A 38 -6.81 15.07 10.88
N PHE A 39 -6.69 15.96 9.91
CA PHE A 39 -5.84 15.73 8.75
C PHE A 39 -4.83 16.84 8.49
N LYS A 40 -3.71 16.44 7.88
CA LYS A 40 -2.74 17.32 7.22
C LYS A 40 -2.85 17.15 5.71
N CYS A 41 -2.64 18.22 4.96
CA CYS A 41 -2.60 18.17 3.51
C CYS A 41 -1.53 19.14 3.00
N THR A 42 -0.54 18.64 2.27
CA THR A 42 0.53 19.47 1.69
C THR A 42 0.03 20.30 0.51
N LEU A 43 -1.06 19.86 -0.14
CA LEU A 43 -1.55 20.42 -1.39
C LEU A 43 -2.81 21.24 -1.15
N GLN A 44 -2.85 22.47 -1.67
CA GLN A 44 -4.07 23.28 -1.73
C GLN A 44 -4.82 22.99 -3.03
N ASN A 45 -5.45 21.81 -3.11
CA ASN A 45 -6.15 21.34 -4.31
C ASN A 45 -7.53 20.78 -3.96
N THR A 46 -8.21 20.20 -4.96
CA THR A 46 -9.53 19.56 -4.78
C THR A 46 -9.56 18.50 -3.68
N ILE A 47 -8.42 17.90 -3.34
CA ILE A 47 -8.33 16.92 -2.25
C ILE A 47 -8.58 17.62 -0.91
N LEU A 48 -8.00 18.81 -0.71
CA LEU A 48 -8.26 19.63 0.47
C LEU A 48 -9.77 19.93 0.61
N ASP A 49 -10.41 20.31 -0.49
CA ASP A 49 -11.85 20.61 -0.50
C ASP A 49 -12.70 19.37 -0.15
N VAL A 50 -12.33 18.20 -0.70
CA VAL A 50 -13.02 16.93 -0.41
C VAL A 50 -12.82 16.49 1.04
N LEU A 51 -11.63 16.67 1.61
CA LEU A 51 -11.37 16.33 3.01
C LEU A 51 -12.18 17.24 3.95
N ARG A 52 -12.26 18.54 3.64
CA ARG A 52 -13.12 19.48 4.38
C ARG A 52 -14.60 19.15 4.24
N SER A 53 -15.07 18.79 3.04
CA SER A 53 -16.48 18.45 2.81
C SER A 53 -16.92 17.17 3.54
N LYS A 54 -15.98 16.31 3.94
CA LYS A 54 -16.22 15.13 4.78
C LYS A 54 -16.37 15.47 6.27
N GLY A 55 -16.26 16.74 6.63
CA GLY A 55 -16.31 17.20 8.03
C GLY A 55 -15.03 16.90 8.80
N TRP A 56 -13.90 16.66 8.12
CA TRP A 56 -12.61 16.45 8.77
C TRP A 56 -11.97 17.80 9.11
N THR A 57 -11.16 17.82 10.18
CA THR A 57 -10.53 19.05 10.67
C THR A 57 -9.10 19.14 10.18
N GLU A 58 -8.76 20.22 9.46
CA GLU A 58 -7.39 20.47 9.01
C GLU A 58 -6.52 20.96 10.18
N VAL A 59 -5.37 20.32 10.39
CA VAL A 59 -4.38 20.69 11.40
C VAL A 59 -3.20 21.39 10.73
N LYS A 60 -2.95 22.65 11.11
CA LYS A 60 -1.83 23.45 10.56
C LYS A 60 -0.59 23.45 11.43
N GLU A 61 -0.72 23.16 12.72
CA GLU A 61 0.37 23.19 13.70
C GLU A 61 0.99 21.79 13.92
N GLU A 62 2.06 21.72 14.72
CA GLU A 62 2.68 20.45 15.20
C GLU A 62 1.79 19.68 16.19
N SER A 63 0.47 19.85 16.11
CA SER A 63 -0.48 19.04 16.86
C SER A 63 -0.60 17.63 16.28
N GLU A 64 -1.11 16.72 17.09
CA GLU A 64 -1.46 15.35 16.73
C GLU A 64 -2.46 15.31 15.56
N TRP A 65 -2.24 14.39 14.63
CA TRP A 65 -3.01 14.25 13.39
C TRP A 65 -3.24 12.78 13.07
N ASP A 66 -4.40 12.45 12.52
CA ASP A 66 -4.81 11.07 12.24
C ASP A 66 -4.50 10.66 10.80
N PHE A 67 -4.57 11.61 9.86
CA PHE A 67 -4.36 11.36 8.43
C PHE A 67 -3.45 12.41 7.80
N TYR A 68 -2.52 12.00 6.95
CA TYR A 68 -1.71 12.93 6.18
C TYR A 68 -1.74 12.61 4.68
N TRP A 69 -2.31 13.55 3.93
CA TRP A 69 -2.14 13.62 2.49
C TRP A 69 -0.85 14.37 2.16
N CYS A 70 0.25 13.62 2.08
CA CYS A 70 1.59 14.16 1.84
C CYS A 70 2.01 14.04 0.37
N ASP A 71 3.11 14.71 0.02
CA ASP A 71 3.78 14.53 -1.25
C ASP A 71 4.82 13.39 -1.20
N VAL A 72 5.25 12.95 -2.39
CA VAL A 72 6.22 11.85 -2.54
C VAL A 72 7.62 12.25 -2.05
N GLY A 73 7.96 13.53 -2.04
CA GLY A 73 9.26 14.04 -1.55
C GLY A 73 9.37 13.89 -0.04
N TRP A 74 8.35 14.37 0.68
CA TRP A 74 8.18 14.24 2.11
C TRP A 74 8.24 12.78 2.54
N MET A 75 7.54 11.89 1.82
CA MET A 75 7.57 10.45 2.10
C MET A 75 8.98 9.86 2.02
N ARG A 76 9.79 10.29 1.04
CA ARG A 76 11.17 9.81 0.87
C ARG A 76 12.09 10.26 2.02
N GLU A 77 11.84 11.44 2.56
CA GLU A 77 12.73 12.09 3.53
C GLU A 77 12.34 11.78 4.98
N PHE A 78 11.05 11.69 5.29
CA PHE A 78 10.59 11.64 6.68
C PHE A 78 10.13 10.24 7.12
N PHE A 79 9.70 9.36 6.22
CA PHE A 79 9.12 8.07 6.63
C PHE A 79 10.09 7.19 7.41
N ASP A 80 11.38 7.19 7.04
CA ASP A 80 12.41 6.36 7.68
C ASP A 80 13.01 7.02 8.94
N HIS A 81 12.76 8.31 9.14
CA HIS A 81 13.34 9.12 10.21
C HIS A 81 12.34 9.54 11.27
N THR A 82 11.03 9.32 11.04
CA THR A 82 9.96 9.71 11.94
C THR A 82 9.21 8.48 12.44
N TYR A 83 9.15 8.33 13.76
CA TYR A 83 8.26 7.36 14.38
C TYR A 83 6.81 7.84 14.22
N MET A 84 5.98 7.01 13.61
CA MET A 84 4.56 7.28 13.40
C MET A 84 3.73 6.42 14.33
N GLU A 85 2.71 7.01 14.95
CA GLU A 85 1.81 6.28 15.82
C GLU A 85 0.92 5.30 15.04
N GLU A 86 0.41 4.26 15.69
CA GLU A 86 -0.39 3.22 15.02
C GLU A 86 -1.68 3.76 14.37
N HIS A 87 -2.25 4.80 14.99
CA HIS A 87 -3.46 5.45 14.53
C HIS A 87 -3.24 6.29 13.26
N VAL A 88 -2.00 6.72 13.03
CA VAL A 88 -1.61 7.58 11.90
C VAL A 88 -1.71 6.83 10.59
N LYS A 89 -2.39 7.44 9.61
CA LYS A 89 -2.51 6.93 8.24
C LYS A 89 -1.90 7.92 7.25
N ILE A 90 -1.18 7.40 6.27
CA ILE A 90 -0.53 8.17 5.20
C ILE A 90 -1.00 7.65 3.84
N CYS A 91 -1.16 8.55 2.87
CA CYS A 91 -1.63 8.22 1.52
C CYS A 91 -0.65 7.40 0.66
N HIS A 92 0.60 7.21 1.09
CA HIS A 92 1.65 6.55 0.33
C HIS A 92 2.21 5.31 1.03
N PHE A 93 2.42 4.24 0.25
CA PHE A 93 3.17 3.07 0.70
C PHE A 93 4.68 3.32 0.61
N ARG A 94 5.44 2.80 1.59
CA ARG A 94 6.92 2.92 1.65
C ARG A 94 7.60 2.56 0.32
N ASN A 95 7.24 1.42 -0.25
CA ASN A 95 7.89 0.89 -1.47
C ASN A 95 7.10 1.19 -2.75
N HIS A 96 6.27 2.25 -2.77
CA HIS A 96 5.45 2.59 -3.94
C HIS A 96 6.29 2.74 -5.23
N TYR A 97 7.54 3.18 -5.12
CA TYR A 97 8.45 3.39 -6.24
C TYR A 97 8.79 2.12 -7.04
N GLU A 98 8.65 0.92 -6.45
CA GLU A 98 8.89 -0.37 -7.13
C GLU A 98 7.96 -0.58 -8.32
N LEU A 99 6.75 -0.03 -8.23
CA LEU A 99 5.71 -0.17 -9.26
C LEU A 99 5.43 1.13 -10.01
N THR A 100 5.82 2.30 -9.51
CA THR A 100 5.56 3.58 -10.20
C THR A 100 6.72 4.06 -11.08
N ARG A 101 7.94 3.52 -10.91
CA ARG A 101 9.10 3.87 -11.77
C ARG A 101 9.29 2.86 -12.90
N LYS A 102 9.27 3.34 -14.15
CA LYS A 102 9.39 2.49 -15.37
C LYS A 102 10.58 1.52 -15.35
N ASN A 103 11.74 1.97 -14.85
CA ASN A 103 12.95 1.16 -14.80
C ASN A 103 12.84 0.01 -13.78
N LEU A 104 12.16 0.24 -12.66
CA LEU A 104 11.95 -0.78 -11.62
C LEU A 104 10.82 -1.72 -12.00
N MET A 105 9.71 -1.19 -12.54
CA MET A 105 8.62 -2.00 -13.08
C MET A 105 9.14 -3.00 -14.14
N ALA A 106 9.96 -2.54 -15.10
CA ALA A 106 10.54 -3.42 -16.11
C ALA A 106 11.45 -4.52 -15.50
N LYS A 107 12.20 -4.22 -14.44
CA LYS A 107 13.01 -5.22 -13.72
C LYS A 107 12.12 -6.20 -12.96
N ASN A 108 11.08 -5.72 -12.30
CA ASN A 108 10.14 -6.53 -11.53
C ASN A 108 9.35 -7.49 -12.43
N LEU A 109 8.88 -7.03 -13.60
CA LEU A 109 8.23 -7.89 -14.60
C LEU A 109 9.19 -8.96 -15.14
N LYS A 110 10.44 -8.61 -15.45
CA LYS A 110 11.46 -9.59 -15.86
C LYS A 110 11.75 -10.62 -14.76
N ARG A 111 11.78 -10.19 -13.50
CA ARG A 111 11.96 -11.08 -12.34
C ARG A 111 10.77 -12.03 -12.20
N LEU A 112 9.55 -11.52 -12.32
CA LEU A 112 8.32 -12.30 -12.27
C LEU A 112 8.31 -13.36 -13.38
N LYS A 113 8.60 -12.98 -14.63
CA LYS A 113 8.66 -13.90 -15.76
C LYS A 113 9.65 -15.04 -15.53
N LYS A 114 10.87 -14.73 -15.07
CA LYS A 114 11.88 -15.74 -14.71
C LYS A 114 11.43 -16.65 -13.57
N GLN A 115 10.67 -16.13 -12.61
CA GLN A 115 10.12 -16.95 -11.53
C GLN A 115 9.07 -17.92 -12.07
N LEU A 116 8.15 -17.44 -12.92
CA LEU A 116 7.13 -18.27 -13.56
C LEU A 116 7.74 -19.36 -14.46
N GLU A 117 8.82 -19.06 -15.19
CA GLU A 117 9.54 -20.06 -15.99
C GLU A 117 10.09 -21.21 -15.14
N ARG A 118 10.56 -20.91 -13.93
CA ARG A 118 11.11 -21.91 -13.00
C ARG A 118 10.00 -22.74 -12.34
N GLU A 119 8.89 -22.10 -11.98
CA GLU A 119 7.82 -22.73 -11.19
C GLU A 119 6.80 -23.49 -12.04
N TYR A 120 6.46 -22.98 -13.22
CA TYR A 120 5.38 -23.49 -14.08
C TYR A 120 5.82 -23.77 -15.52
N GLY A 121 7.08 -23.54 -15.85
CA GLY A 121 7.64 -23.79 -17.18
C GLY A 121 7.44 -22.64 -18.17
N LYS A 122 8.09 -22.75 -19.32
CA LYS A 122 8.17 -21.68 -20.34
C LYS A 122 6.83 -21.32 -20.97
N HIS A 123 5.92 -22.28 -21.10
CA HIS A 123 4.60 -22.06 -21.72
C HIS A 123 3.71 -21.14 -20.88
N GLU A 124 3.73 -21.29 -19.55
CA GLU A 124 2.97 -20.43 -18.64
C GLU A 124 3.60 -19.04 -18.54
N ALA A 125 4.92 -18.94 -18.51
CA ALA A 125 5.61 -17.65 -18.47
C ALA A 125 5.45 -16.81 -19.76
N ALA A 126 5.24 -17.45 -20.91
CA ALA A 126 5.01 -16.78 -22.18
C ALA A 126 3.68 -16.00 -22.24
N LYS A 127 2.73 -16.29 -21.34
CA LYS A 127 1.46 -15.57 -21.23
C LYS A 127 1.60 -14.18 -20.61
N TYR A 128 2.75 -13.89 -19.99
CA TYR A 128 3.01 -12.64 -19.30
C TYR A 128 4.04 -11.81 -20.07
N PRO A 129 3.87 -10.47 -20.13
CA PRO A 129 4.75 -9.58 -20.88
C PRO A 129 6.21 -9.68 -20.43
#